data_AF-A0AAD3RAY8-F1
#
_entry.id   AF-A0AAD3RAY8-F1
#
_cell.length_a   1.000
_cell.length_b   1.000
_cell.length_c   1.000
_cell.angle_alpha   90.00
_cell.angle_beta   90.00
_cell.angle_gamma   90.00
#
_symmetry.space_group_name_H-M   'P 1'
#
loop_
_entity.id
_entity.type
_entity.pdbx_description
1 polymer ?
#
loop_
_entity_poly.entity_id
_entity_poly.type
_entity_poly.pdbx_seq_one_letter_code
_entity_poly.pdbx_strand_id
1 'polypeptide(L)'
;MATCTRTVWKVVAGCRRQLLSASGATYTGVSQTAQRNLPVRTVWTPKKDKEEEPEKPVKKEKVVIDDSNRHKPYGRTAWVPVDDVYIKRFYPRTIYKLSDAIDLLKNFQELDFTPASQPVYIDLKLNMKLEKKRKVDSFVSTVHLPHPFQTGMNKVLVFTEDANQAKVAQENGAVFAGGVELIQQILDDEISADFYIAVPEILPKLLPLKSKLRKKFPKSKRGTVGINIPKMLSLFKTGHEFMVEDECYVRTQIALLDMPKEHIIANMQTVLADICSHRPADMGPFIERAIIASHTSEALWFKSEDVLPKPAEKKKQEEE
;
A
#
# COMPACT_ATOMS: atom_id res chain seq x y z
N MET A 1 -53.76 7.77 40.58
CA MET A 1 -53.56 7.27 41.96
C MET A 1 -52.08 7.36 42.29
N ALA A 2 -51.78 7.89 43.48
CA ALA A 2 -50.51 8.25 44.15
C ALA A 2 -49.20 7.65 43.60
N THR A 3 -48.12 8.38 43.25
CA THR A 3 -47.22 9.30 43.99
C THR A 3 -46.57 8.73 45.25
N CYS A 4 -45.23 8.63 45.28
CA CYS A 4 -44.44 9.19 46.40
C CYS A 4 -42.97 9.43 46.02
N THR A 5 -42.53 10.64 46.33
CA THR A 5 -41.18 11.22 46.24
C THR A 5 -40.43 11.05 47.57
N ARG A 6 -39.08 11.12 47.57
CA ARG A 6 -38.26 12.05 48.40
C ARG A 6 -36.77 11.68 48.48
N THR A 7 -35.97 12.46 47.76
CA THR A 7 -34.88 13.35 48.22
C THR A 7 -34.33 13.27 49.67
N VAL A 8 -32.98 13.28 49.84
CA VAL A 8 -32.13 14.31 50.52
C VAL A 8 -30.88 13.78 51.30
N TRP A 9 -29.71 14.32 50.88
CA TRP A 9 -28.46 14.73 51.58
C TRP A 9 -27.60 13.72 52.40
N LYS A 10 -26.25 13.65 52.32
CA LYS A 10 -25.06 14.57 52.35
C LYS A 10 -24.33 14.42 53.70
N VAL A 11 -23.01 14.70 53.73
CA VAL A 11 -22.08 14.89 54.89
C VAL A 11 -21.29 13.61 55.29
N VAL A 12 -19.98 13.43 54.99
CA VAL A 12 -18.69 14.09 55.37
C VAL A 12 -17.98 13.42 56.58
N ALA A 13 -16.65 13.32 56.46
CA ALA A 13 -15.61 13.03 57.47
C ALA A 13 -15.48 11.55 57.88
N GLY A 14 -14.30 10.95 58.03
CA GLY A 14 -12.97 11.48 58.33
C GLY A 14 -12.41 10.75 59.56
N CYS A 15 -11.12 10.39 59.52
CA CYS A 15 -10.27 9.95 60.64
C CYS A 15 -10.26 8.47 61.11
N ARG A 16 -9.13 7.81 60.76
CA ARG A 16 -8.06 7.27 61.65
C ARG A 16 -8.39 6.27 62.78
N ARG A 17 -7.72 5.10 62.69
CA ARG A 17 -7.01 4.33 63.75
C ARG A 17 -5.95 3.48 63.00
N GLN A 18 -4.63 3.74 62.97
CA GLN A 18 -3.56 3.71 63.98
C GLN A 18 -3.36 2.38 64.74
N LEU A 19 -2.06 2.00 64.82
CA LEU A 19 -1.32 1.10 65.75
C LEU A 19 -1.02 -0.33 65.21
N LEU A 20 0.23 -0.86 65.16
CA LEU A 20 1.44 -0.68 65.99
C LEU A 20 2.78 -1.18 65.35
N SER A 21 3.88 -0.47 65.69
CA SER A 21 5.28 -0.88 66.05
C SER A 21 6.13 -1.80 65.14
N ALA A 22 7.46 -1.64 64.96
CA ALA A 22 8.49 -1.09 65.85
C ALA A 22 9.82 -0.66 65.12
N SER A 23 10.49 0.35 65.71
CA SER A 23 11.96 0.65 65.81
C SER A 23 12.90 0.37 64.62
N GLY A 24 13.50 1.37 63.96
CA GLY A 24 14.69 2.16 64.38
C GLY A 24 15.64 2.25 63.15
N ALA A 25 16.49 3.24 62.87
CA ALA A 25 16.99 4.42 63.55
C ALA A 25 17.20 5.54 62.49
N THR A 26 17.13 6.79 62.94
CA THR A 26 17.30 8.02 62.17
C THR A 26 18.76 8.29 61.80
N TYR A 27 19.04 8.57 60.53
CA TYR A 27 20.10 9.51 60.13
C TYR A 27 19.57 10.44 59.04
N THR A 28 19.65 11.73 59.34
CA THR A 28 19.29 12.87 58.51
C THR A 28 20.25 13.01 57.31
N GLY A 29 19.71 13.27 56.13
CA GLY A 29 20.51 13.59 54.95
C GLY A 29 19.65 14.03 53.76
N VAL A 30 19.25 15.30 53.78
CA VAL A 30 18.71 15.99 52.61
C VAL A 30 19.81 16.04 51.54
N SER A 31 19.56 15.50 50.34
CA SER A 31 20.36 15.81 49.17
C SER A 31 19.43 16.15 48.01
N GLN A 32 19.47 17.42 47.64
CA GLN A 32 18.81 17.98 46.48
C GLN A 32 19.52 17.49 45.22
N THR A 33 18.73 16.96 44.29
CA THR A 33 19.13 16.69 42.91
C THR A 33 19.59 17.99 42.24
N ALA A 34 20.89 18.13 42.01
CA ALA A 34 21.47 19.12 41.12
C ALA A 34 21.86 18.45 39.79
N GLN A 35 21.38 18.98 38.67
CA GLN A 35 21.82 18.57 37.33
C GLN A 35 23.29 18.91 37.15
N ARG A 36 24.13 17.89 36.92
CA ARG A 36 25.52 18.09 36.51
C ARG A 36 25.57 18.43 35.02
N ASN A 37 25.74 19.72 34.71
CA ASN A 37 26.23 20.17 33.42
C ASN A 37 27.72 19.82 33.32
N LEU A 38 28.08 18.89 32.44
CA LEU A 38 29.48 18.65 32.09
C LEU A 38 29.90 19.65 30.98
N PRO A 39 31.05 20.33 31.10
CA PRO A 39 31.50 21.29 30.11
C PRO A 39 32.03 20.57 28.85
N VAL A 40 31.48 20.90 27.69
CA VAL A 40 32.03 20.53 26.39
C VAL A 40 33.32 21.33 26.19
N ARG A 41 34.48 20.66 26.22
CA ARG A 41 35.74 21.23 25.75
C ARG A 41 35.72 21.26 24.22
N THR A 42 35.60 22.44 23.63
CA THR A 42 35.94 22.67 22.22
C THR A 42 37.46 22.84 22.11
N VAL A 43 38.13 21.95 21.39
CA VAL A 43 39.54 22.12 21.02
C VAL A 43 39.55 22.81 19.66
N TRP A 44 40.08 24.04 19.61
CA TRP A 44 40.32 24.78 18.39
C TRP A 44 41.69 24.36 17.84
N THR A 45 41.74 23.73 16.67
CA THR A 45 42.99 23.45 15.95
C THR A 45 43.27 24.54 14.92
N PRO A 46 44.47 25.13 14.87
CA PRO A 46 44.81 26.15 13.89
C PRO A 46 44.88 25.55 12.48
N LYS A 47 44.33 26.27 11.49
CA LYS A 47 44.46 25.96 10.06
C LYS A 47 45.94 26.00 9.67
N LYS A 48 46.47 24.86 9.21
CA LYS A 48 47.69 24.79 8.41
C LYS A 48 47.26 24.74 6.94
N ASP A 49 47.77 25.69 6.17
CA ASP A 49 47.65 25.70 4.71
C ASP A 49 48.27 24.41 4.16
N LYS A 50 47.52 23.71 3.31
CA LYS A 50 48.00 22.55 2.55
C LYS A 50 47.93 22.90 1.07
N GLU A 51 49.08 22.80 0.42
CA GLU A 51 49.23 22.82 -1.03
C GLU A 51 48.33 21.77 -1.69
N GLU A 52 47.65 22.18 -2.77
CA GLU A 52 46.80 21.33 -3.60
C GLU A 52 47.67 20.45 -4.50
N GLU A 53 47.64 19.12 -4.28
CA GLU A 53 48.08 18.14 -5.26
C GLU A 53 46.87 17.67 -6.11
N PRO A 54 47.05 17.41 -7.42
CA PRO A 54 45.96 17.15 -8.35
C PRO A 54 45.26 15.81 -8.09
N GLU A 55 43.93 15.86 -7.93
CA GLU A 55 43.07 14.71 -7.69
C GLU A 55 43.03 13.75 -8.90
N LYS A 56 43.42 12.49 -8.69
CA LYS A 56 43.24 11.40 -9.67
C LYS A 56 41.77 10.95 -9.68
N PRO A 57 41.19 10.59 -10.84
CA PRO A 57 39.78 10.23 -10.95
C PRO A 57 39.45 8.97 -10.16
N VAL A 58 38.62 9.11 -9.12
CA VAL A 58 38.11 8.00 -8.31
C VAL A 58 37.11 7.20 -9.13
N LYS A 59 37.52 6.03 -9.61
CA LYS A 59 36.59 4.99 -10.09
C LYS A 59 35.65 4.66 -8.92
N LYS A 60 34.35 4.91 -9.08
CA LYS A 60 33.32 4.43 -8.15
C LYS A 60 33.23 2.92 -8.27
N GLU A 61 34.10 2.21 -7.56
CA GLU A 61 33.89 0.80 -7.28
C GLU A 61 32.59 0.68 -6.50
N LYS A 62 31.66 -0.15 -7.00
CA LYS A 62 30.49 -0.57 -6.22
C LYS A 62 31.04 -1.28 -4.99
N VAL A 63 31.01 -0.61 -3.85
CA VAL A 63 31.24 -1.25 -2.57
C VAL A 63 30.17 -2.34 -2.44
N VAL A 64 30.58 -3.59 -2.61
CA VAL A 64 29.76 -4.73 -2.21
C VAL A 64 29.73 -4.64 -0.69
N ILE A 65 28.58 -4.30 -0.14
CA ILE A 65 28.36 -4.31 1.31
C ILE A 65 28.39 -5.79 1.71
N ASP A 66 29.51 -6.24 2.26
CA ASP A 66 29.63 -7.56 2.87
C ASP A 66 28.81 -7.57 4.17
N ASP A 67 27.56 -8.02 4.07
CA ASP A 67 26.60 -8.15 5.19
C ASP A 67 26.96 -9.27 6.19
N SER A 68 28.21 -9.73 6.19
CA SER A 68 28.75 -10.79 7.06
C SER A 68 28.67 -10.46 8.56
N ASN A 69 28.64 -9.16 8.92
CA ASN A 69 28.67 -8.69 10.31
C ASN A 69 27.33 -8.17 10.85
N ARG A 70 26.21 -8.38 10.14
CA ARG A 70 24.89 -8.03 10.67
C ARG A 70 24.44 -9.09 11.68
N HIS A 71 24.30 -8.69 12.95
CA HIS A 71 23.74 -9.58 13.98
C HIS A 71 22.41 -10.18 13.49
N LYS A 72 22.33 -11.51 13.54
CA LYS A 72 21.11 -12.25 13.18
C LYS A 72 19.99 -11.84 14.15
N PRO A 73 18.76 -11.59 13.68
CA PRO A 73 17.64 -11.37 14.59
C PRO A 73 17.40 -12.63 15.44
N TYR A 74 16.98 -12.44 16.68
CA TYR A 74 16.82 -13.50 17.68
C TYR A 74 15.94 -14.65 17.16
N GLY A 75 16.38 -15.91 17.34
CA GLY A 75 15.65 -17.12 16.94
C GLY A 75 15.91 -17.64 15.51
N ARG A 76 16.84 -17.05 14.75
CA ARG A 76 17.28 -17.58 13.44
C ARG A 76 18.65 -18.23 13.50
N THR A 77 18.83 -19.35 12.80
CA THR A 77 20.07 -20.15 12.81
C THR A 77 21.14 -19.54 11.90
N ALA A 78 20.78 -19.16 10.67
CA ALA A 78 21.69 -18.50 9.72
C ALA A 78 20.96 -17.58 8.72
N TRP A 79 21.71 -16.77 7.98
CA TRP A 79 21.19 -15.90 6.91
C TRP A 79 20.86 -16.69 5.64
N VAL A 80 21.74 -17.60 5.26
CA VAL A 80 21.56 -18.51 4.11
C VAL A 80 21.65 -19.94 4.65
N PRO A 81 20.77 -20.86 4.21
CA PRO A 81 20.89 -22.28 4.53
C PRO A 81 22.18 -22.86 3.93
N VAL A 82 22.84 -23.74 4.69
CA VAL A 82 24.03 -24.47 4.23
C VAL A 82 23.61 -25.68 3.41
N ASP A 83 22.54 -26.33 3.83
CA ASP A 83 22.00 -27.53 3.20
C ASP A 83 20.86 -27.18 2.23
N ASP A 84 20.69 -28.03 1.22
CA ASP A 84 19.60 -27.91 0.23
C ASP A 84 18.21 -28.07 0.87
N VAL A 85 18.12 -28.92 1.91
CA VAL A 85 16.90 -29.18 2.67
C VAL A 85 17.00 -28.52 4.04
N TYR A 86 16.17 -27.50 4.25
CA TYR A 86 16.18 -26.73 5.50
C TYR A 86 14.77 -26.31 5.93
N ILE A 87 14.59 -26.12 7.24
CA ILE A 87 13.30 -25.71 7.79
C ILE A 87 13.16 -24.18 7.66
N LYS A 88 12.29 -23.73 6.75
CA LYS A 88 12.06 -22.30 6.43
C LYS A 88 11.84 -21.39 7.65
N ARG A 89 11.28 -21.91 8.76
CA ARG A 89 11.03 -21.14 9.99
C ARG A 89 12.30 -20.55 10.61
N PHE A 90 13.45 -21.23 10.50
CA PHE A 90 14.70 -20.83 11.14
C PHE A 90 15.56 -19.86 10.30
N TYR A 91 15.10 -19.51 9.09
CA TYR A 91 15.85 -18.70 8.14
C TYR A 91 15.06 -17.43 7.76
N PRO A 92 15.74 -16.34 7.38
CA PRO A 92 15.06 -15.21 6.73
C PRO A 92 14.35 -15.68 5.46
N ARG A 93 13.25 -15.01 5.13
CA ARG A 93 12.65 -15.13 3.79
C ARG A 93 13.65 -14.59 2.76
N THR A 94 13.91 -15.38 1.74
CA THR A 94 14.72 -15.00 0.59
C THR A 94 13.97 -13.96 -0.24
N ILE A 95 14.68 -12.93 -0.70
CA ILE A 95 14.12 -11.87 -1.55
C ILE A 95 14.71 -12.07 -2.95
N TYR A 96 13.84 -12.43 -3.88
CA TYR A 96 14.19 -12.73 -5.27
C TYR A 96 14.16 -11.46 -6.14
N LYS A 97 14.79 -11.55 -7.32
CA LYS A 97 14.48 -10.62 -8.41
C LYS A 97 13.12 -10.99 -8.98
N LEU A 98 12.40 -10.03 -9.55
CA LEU A 98 11.09 -10.31 -10.12
C LEU A 98 11.14 -11.37 -11.22
N SER A 99 12.13 -11.28 -12.10
CA SER A 99 12.35 -12.25 -13.18
C SER A 99 12.41 -13.68 -12.63
N ASP A 100 13.22 -13.87 -11.60
CA ASP A 100 13.53 -15.19 -11.05
C ASP A 100 12.33 -15.72 -10.27
N ALA A 101 11.58 -14.82 -9.59
CA ALA A 101 10.34 -15.17 -8.91
C ALA A 101 9.26 -15.67 -9.88
N ILE A 102 9.12 -15.06 -11.05
CA ILE A 102 8.15 -15.52 -12.07
C ILE A 102 8.54 -16.91 -12.61
N ASP A 103 9.83 -17.15 -12.87
CA ASP A 103 10.30 -18.46 -13.33
C ASP A 103 10.04 -19.53 -12.27
N LEU A 104 10.31 -19.23 -11.00
CA LEU A 104 10.02 -20.13 -9.88
C LEU A 104 8.52 -20.42 -9.77
N LEU A 105 7.65 -19.43 -9.94
CA LEU A 105 6.20 -19.66 -9.91
C LEU A 105 5.73 -20.60 -11.03
N LYS A 106 6.30 -20.47 -12.23
CA LYS A 106 6.01 -21.38 -13.35
C LYS A 106 6.50 -22.80 -13.06
N ASN A 107 7.72 -22.92 -12.52
CA ASN A 107 8.26 -24.22 -12.10
C ASN A 107 7.42 -24.87 -11.00
N PHE A 108 6.93 -24.09 -10.02
CA PHE A 108 6.06 -24.62 -8.97
C PHE A 108 4.75 -25.15 -9.53
N GLN A 109 4.15 -24.46 -10.50
CA GLN A 109 2.94 -24.93 -11.16
C GLN A 109 3.15 -26.28 -11.88
N GLU A 110 4.29 -26.48 -12.54
CA GLU A 110 4.65 -27.77 -13.14
C GLU A 110 4.83 -28.88 -12.09
N LEU A 111 5.51 -28.58 -10.99
CA LEU A 111 5.77 -29.53 -9.90
C LEU A 111 4.50 -29.88 -9.09
N ASP A 112 3.59 -28.92 -8.94
CA ASP A 112 2.32 -29.08 -8.22
C ASP A 112 1.23 -29.74 -9.10
N PHE A 113 1.51 -29.99 -10.38
CA PHE A 113 0.56 -30.52 -11.38
C PHE A 113 -0.74 -29.70 -11.49
N THR A 114 -0.63 -28.38 -11.37
CA THR A 114 -1.78 -27.47 -11.38
C THR A 114 -2.06 -26.92 -12.79
N PRO A 115 -3.28 -26.41 -13.05
CA PRO A 115 -3.61 -25.87 -14.38
C PRO A 115 -2.69 -24.70 -14.76
N ALA A 116 -2.32 -24.62 -16.04
CA ALA A 116 -1.46 -23.56 -16.58
C ALA A 116 -2.09 -22.16 -16.49
N SER A 117 -3.41 -22.07 -16.60
CA SER A 117 -4.17 -20.83 -16.54
C SER A 117 -4.43 -20.36 -15.11
N GLN A 118 -3.40 -20.37 -14.26
CA GLN A 118 -3.52 -19.95 -12.86
C GLN A 118 -3.40 -18.44 -12.70
N PRO A 119 -4.24 -17.82 -11.85
CA PRO A 119 -4.14 -16.39 -11.56
C PRO A 119 -2.89 -16.08 -10.73
N VAL A 120 -2.13 -15.08 -11.17
CA VAL A 120 -0.99 -14.52 -10.44
C VAL A 120 -1.44 -13.30 -9.68
N TYR A 121 -1.30 -13.35 -8.36
CA TYR A 121 -1.60 -12.27 -7.44
C TYR A 121 -0.33 -11.58 -6.96
N ILE A 122 -0.49 -10.30 -6.64
CA ILE A 122 0.53 -9.50 -6.00
C ILE A 122 -0.02 -8.93 -4.72
N ASP A 123 0.73 -9.15 -3.65
CA ASP A 123 0.44 -8.65 -2.33
C ASP A 123 1.52 -7.61 -1.97
N LEU A 124 1.11 -6.34 -1.95
CA LEU A 124 1.97 -5.23 -1.58
C LEU A 124 1.57 -4.73 -0.20
N LYS A 125 2.55 -4.43 0.64
CA LYS A 125 2.37 -3.70 1.88
C LYS A 125 2.87 -2.28 1.71
N LEU A 126 1.98 -1.31 1.88
CA LEU A 126 2.29 0.10 1.73
C LEU A 126 2.60 0.73 3.09
N ASN A 127 3.62 1.59 3.13
CA ASN A 127 3.85 2.45 4.28
C ASN A 127 2.97 3.69 4.15
N MET A 128 1.77 3.66 4.73
CA MET A 128 0.84 4.80 4.67
C MET A 128 0.91 5.72 5.89
N LYS A 129 1.92 5.51 6.77
CA LYS A 129 2.09 6.31 7.98
C LYS A 129 2.92 7.54 7.65
N LEU A 130 2.35 8.73 7.84
CA LEU A 130 3.12 9.98 7.80
C LEU A 130 3.72 10.25 9.17
N GLU A 131 4.89 10.90 9.21
CA GLU A 131 5.60 11.27 10.44
C GLU A 131 4.72 12.08 11.41
N LYS A 132 3.79 12.89 10.88
CA LYS A 132 2.91 13.78 11.65
C LYS A 132 1.55 13.16 12.00
N LYS A 133 1.48 11.94 12.55
CA LYS A 133 0.22 11.23 12.97
C LYS A 133 -0.92 11.17 11.92
N ARG A 134 -0.75 11.73 10.74
CA ARG A 134 -1.67 11.72 9.61
C ARG A 134 -1.43 10.41 8.87
N LYS A 135 -2.51 9.77 8.44
CA LYS A 135 -2.44 8.60 7.58
C LYS A 135 -2.74 9.05 6.16
N VAL A 136 -2.08 8.44 5.19
CA VAL A 136 -2.54 8.55 3.80
C VAL A 136 -3.92 7.91 3.72
N ASP A 137 -4.86 8.56 3.04
CA ASP A 137 -6.19 7.99 2.82
C ASP A 137 -6.08 6.73 1.96
N SER A 138 -6.82 5.67 2.31
CA SER A 138 -6.98 4.52 1.42
C SER A 138 -7.58 4.97 0.10
N PHE A 139 -6.97 4.54 -1.00
CA PHE A 139 -7.40 4.88 -2.35
C PHE A 139 -7.81 3.63 -3.12
N VAL A 140 -8.54 3.88 -4.19
CA VAL A 140 -8.91 2.90 -5.21
C VAL A 140 -8.48 3.52 -6.52
N SER A 141 -7.68 2.79 -7.27
CA SER A 141 -7.20 3.22 -8.58
C SER A 141 -7.65 2.23 -9.64
N THR A 142 -7.71 2.73 -10.88
CA THR A 142 -8.03 1.93 -12.06
C THR A 142 -6.97 2.21 -13.10
N VAL A 143 -6.28 1.15 -13.52
CA VAL A 143 -5.14 1.21 -14.44
C VAL A 143 -5.45 0.38 -15.68
N HIS A 144 -5.03 0.86 -16.84
CA HIS A 144 -5.05 0.06 -18.05
C HIS A 144 -3.82 -0.84 -18.09
N LEU A 145 -4.02 -2.16 -18.07
CA LEU A 145 -2.92 -3.11 -18.20
C LEU A 145 -2.53 -3.25 -19.68
N PRO A 146 -1.22 -3.21 -20.02
CA PRO A 146 -0.76 -3.29 -21.40
C PRO A 146 -1.05 -4.67 -22.02
N HIS A 147 -1.05 -5.73 -21.20
CA HIS A 147 -1.41 -7.07 -21.63
C HIS A 147 -2.65 -7.57 -20.88
N PRO A 148 -3.83 -7.57 -21.50
CA PRO A 148 -5.04 -8.05 -20.86
C PRO A 148 -4.97 -9.58 -20.66
N PHE A 149 -5.46 -10.05 -19.52
CA PHE A 149 -5.52 -11.48 -19.17
C PHE A 149 -6.95 -12.01 -19.02
N GLN A 150 -7.96 -11.13 -18.97
CA GLN A 150 -9.37 -11.51 -18.92
C GLN A 150 -9.99 -11.41 -20.31
N THR A 151 -10.73 -12.45 -20.71
CA THR A 151 -11.48 -12.49 -21.97
C THR A 151 -12.76 -11.65 -21.92
N GLY A 152 -13.27 -11.33 -20.73
CA GLY A 152 -14.49 -10.53 -20.54
C GLY A 152 -14.20 -9.04 -20.46
N MET A 153 -15.04 -8.22 -21.09
CA MET A 153 -15.05 -6.76 -20.89
C MET A 153 -15.85 -6.43 -19.62
N ASN A 154 -15.42 -5.40 -18.88
CA ASN A 154 -16.12 -4.98 -17.67
C ASN A 154 -17.50 -4.42 -18.02
N LYS A 155 -18.51 -4.76 -17.21
CA LYS A 155 -19.85 -4.20 -17.35
C LYS A 155 -19.88 -2.81 -16.72
N VAL A 156 -20.03 -1.78 -17.55
CA VAL A 156 -20.06 -0.38 -17.12
C VAL A 156 -21.48 0.17 -17.23
N LEU A 157 -21.96 0.78 -16.13
CA LEU A 157 -23.24 1.48 -16.05
C LEU A 157 -23.00 2.98 -15.89
N VAL A 158 -23.73 3.79 -16.68
CA VAL A 158 -23.59 5.25 -16.68
C VAL A 158 -24.85 5.93 -16.15
N PHE A 159 -24.68 6.81 -15.17
CA PHE A 159 -25.73 7.65 -14.62
C PHE A 159 -25.67 9.06 -15.21
N THR A 160 -26.74 9.46 -15.92
CA THR A 160 -26.90 10.75 -16.59
C THR A 160 -28.36 11.19 -16.56
N GLU A 161 -28.64 12.48 -16.34
CA GLU A 161 -30.00 13.04 -16.50
C GLU A 161 -30.29 13.42 -17.96
N ASP A 162 -29.24 13.80 -18.69
CA ASP A 162 -29.34 14.18 -20.10
C ASP A 162 -29.55 12.98 -21.02
N ALA A 163 -30.67 12.96 -21.73
CA ALA A 163 -30.97 11.92 -22.72
C ALA A 163 -29.91 11.83 -23.84
N ASN A 164 -29.29 12.96 -24.21
CA ASN A 164 -28.23 12.97 -25.22
C ASN A 164 -26.97 12.27 -24.73
N GLN A 165 -26.58 12.51 -23.47
CA GLN A 165 -25.42 11.87 -22.85
C GLN A 165 -25.66 10.36 -22.65
N ALA A 166 -26.90 9.97 -22.33
CA ALA A 166 -27.29 8.57 -22.24
C ALA A 166 -27.14 7.84 -23.59
N LYS A 167 -27.57 8.47 -24.70
CA LYS A 167 -27.39 7.91 -26.06
C LYS A 167 -25.92 7.74 -26.41
N VAL A 168 -25.10 8.76 -26.16
CA VAL A 168 -23.65 8.69 -26.37
C VAL A 168 -23.04 7.56 -25.54
N ALA A 169 -23.46 7.38 -24.29
CA ALA A 169 -22.96 6.29 -23.45
C ALA A 169 -23.29 4.90 -24.03
N GLN A 170 -24.52 4.71 -24.52
CA GLN A 170 -24.96 3.46 -25.15
C GLN A 170 -24.20 3.16 -26.45
N GLU A 171 -23.99 4.17 -27.29
CA GLU A 171 -23.20 4.06 -28.53
C GLU A 171 -21.74 3.66 -28.26
N ASN A 172 -21.17 4.12 -27.14
CA ASN A 172 -19.81 3.77 -26.71
C ASN A 172 -19.73 2.43 -25.95
N GLY A 173 -20.84 1.67 -25.89
CA GLY A 173 -20.88 0.32 -25.33
C GLY A 173 -21.03 0.25 -23.82
N ALA A 174 -21.67 1.25 -23.19
CA ALA A 174 -22.21 1.08 -21.84
C ALA A 174 -23.34 0.04 -21.85
N VAL A 175 -23.37 -0.85 -20.86
CA VAL A 175 -24.39 -1.92 -20.78
C VAL A 175 -25.76 -1.30 -20.49
N PHE A 176 -25.78 -0.32 -19.58
CA PHE A 176 -26.96 0.46 -19.25
C PHE A 176 -26.56 1.93 -19.09
N ALA A 177 -27.41 2.83 -19.59
CA ALA A 177 -27.27 4.26 -19.37
C ALA A 177 -28.65 4.84 -19.05
N GLY A 178 -28.75 5.60 -17.96
CA GLY A 178 -30.02 6.13 -17.50
C GLY A 178 -29.89 7.06 -16.30
N GLY A 179 -31.03 7.58 -15.86
CA GLY A 179 -31.11 8.55 -14.77
C GLY A 179 -31.55 7.91 -13.45
N VAL A 180 -32.57 8.51 -12.84
CA VAL A 180 -33.13 8.13 -11.52
C VAL A 180 -33.84 6.77 -11.58
N GLU A 181 -34.34 6.37 -12.75
CA GLU A 181 -35.06 5.11 -12.98
C GLU A 181 -34.21 3.88 -12.61
N LEU A 182 -32.91 3.92 -12.92
CA LEU A 182 -31.98 2.83 -12.62
C LEU A 182 -31.70 2.66 -11.12
N ILE A 183 -31.99 3.68 -10.30
CA ILE A 183 -31.72 3.64 -8.86
C ILE A 183 -32.57 2.56 -8.19
N GLN A 184 -33.86 2.48 -8.52
CA GLN A 184 -34.75 1.48 -7.93
C GLN A 184 -34.35 0.06 -8.36
N GLN A 185 -34.11 -0.15 -9.66
CA GLN A 185 -33.66 -1.44 -10.20
C GLN A 185 -32.37 -1.95 -9.55
N ILE A 186 -31.43 -1.04 -9.26
CA ILE A 186 -30.21 -1.39 -8.53
C ILE A 186 -30.50 -1.67 -7.07
N LEU A 187 -31.42 -0.95 -6.42
CA LEU A 187 -31.86 -1.23 -5.04
C LEU A 187 -32.58 -2.57 -4.92
N ASP A 188 -33.26 -3.01 -5.97
CA ASP A 188 -33.99 -4.28 -6.04
C ASP A 188 -33.11 -5.45 -6.55
N ASP A 189 -31.82 -5.20 -6.82
CA ASP A 189 -30.83 -6.19 -7.33
C ASP A 189 -31.15 -6.76 -8.73
N GLU A 190 -32.00 -6.09 -9.51
CA GLU A 190 -32.29 -6.49 -10.90
C GLU A 190 -31.09 -6.25 -11.83
N ILE A 191 -30.35 -5.16 -11.57
CA ILE A 191 -29.22 -4.73 -12.40
C ILE A 191 -27.95 -4.67 -11.56
N SER A 192 -26.91 -5.38 -12.02
CA SER A 192 -25.57 -5.39 -11.42
C SER A 192 -24.51 -5.03 -12.46
N ALA A 193 -23.58 -4.14 -12.09
CA ALA A 193 -22.45 -3.75 -12.92
C ALA A 193 -21.12 -3.82 -12.14
N ASP A 194 -20.02 -3.86 -12.87
CA ASP A 194 -18.66 -3.85 -12.29
C ASP A 194 -18.28 -2.42 -11.91
N PHE A 195 -18.45 -1.49 -12.86
CA PHE A 195 -18.17 -0.07 -12.68
C PHE A 195 -19.41 0.79 -12.84
N TYR A 196 -19.51 1.81 -11.99
CA TYR A 196 -20.56 2.83 -12.03
C TYR A 196 -19.92 4.19 -12.31
N ILE A 197 -20.30 4.80 -13.42
CA ILE A 197 -19.86 6.13 -13.84
C ILE A 197 -21.03 7.09 -13.65
N ALA A 198 -20.76 8.31 -13.18
CA ALA A 198 -21.81 9.31 -13.00
C ALA A 198 -21.36 10.70 -13.49
N VAL A 199 -22.32 11.46 -13.99
CA VAL A 199 -22.15 12.89 -14.22
C VAL A 199 -22.34 13.63 -12.89
N PRO A 200 -21.59 14.72 -12.62
CA PRO A 200 -21.68 15.43 -11.34
C PRO A 200 -23.10 15.88 -10.97
N GLU A 201 -23.95 16.17 -11.96
CA GLU A 201 -25.32 16.67 -11.77
C GLU A 201 -26.26 15.67 -11.10
N ILE A 202 -26.11 14.36 -11.39
CA ILE A 202 -26.99 13.31 -10.86
C ILE A 202 -26.54 12.77 -9.49
N LEU A 203 -25.31 13.04 -9.07
CA LEU A 203 -24.75 12.61 -7.79
C LEU A 203 -25.64 12.82 -6.56
N PRO A 204 -26.31 13.99 -6.35
CA PRO A 204 -27.20 14.17 -5.20
C PRO A 204 -28.37 13.18 -5.19
N LYS A 205 -28.85 12.75 -6.36
CA LYS A 205 -29.93 11.76 -6.49
C LYS A 205 -29.44 10.33 -6.22
N LEU A 206 -28.14 10.05 -6.41
CA LEU A 206 -27.53 8.74 -6.18
C LEU A 206 -27.20 8.44 -4.71
N LEU A 207 -27.39 9.38 -3.79
CA LEU A 207 -27.12 9.19 -2.35
C LEU A 207 -27.77 7.93 -1.73
N PRO A 208 -29.00 7.51 -2.09
CA PRO A 208 -29.59 6.27 -1.58
C PRO A 208 -28.75 5.02 -1.89
N LEU A 209 -28.05 5.00 -3.02
CA LEU A 209 -27.20 3.87 -3.44
C LEU A 209 -25.90 3.76 -2.66
N LYS A 210 -25.53 4.77 -1.87
CA LYS A 210 -24.26 4.80 -1.13
C LYS A 210 -24.09 3.61 -0.19
N SER A 211 -25.17 3.20 0.47
CA SER A 211 -25.17 2.05 1.39
C SER A 211 -24.97 0.72 0.66
N LYS A 212 -25.59 0.59 -0.53
CA LYS A 212 -25.56 -0.64 -1.34
C LYS A 212 -24.26 -0.79 -2.10
N LEU A 213 -23.86 0.25 -2.85
CA LEU A 213 -22.67 0.21 -3.70
C LEU A 213 -21.36 0.29 -2.90
N ARG A 214 -21.35 0.87 -1.69
CA ARG A 214 -20.18 1.00 -0.78
C ARG A 214 -18.88 1.37 -1.50
N LYS A 215 -18.07 0.35 -1.82
CA LYS A 215 -16.77 0.44 -2.49
C LYS A 215 -16.88 0.78 -3.97
N LYS A 216 -18.01 0.50 -4.64
CA LYS A 216 -18.28 0.79 -6.05
C LYS A 216 -18.98 2.14 -6.30
N PHE A 217 -19.30 2.88 -5.24
CA PHE A 217 -19.98 4.17 -5.37
C PHE A 217 -19.12 5.19 -6.17
N PRO A 218 -19.70 5.94 -7.12
CA PRO A 218 -18.96 6.91 -7.91
C PRO A 218 -18.33 8.01 -7.05
N LYS A 219 -17.03 8.29 -7.24
CA LYS A 219 -16.29 9.35 -6.53
C LYS A 219 -15.38 10.11 -7.49
N SER A 220 -15.35 11.44 -7.40
CA SER A 220 -14.45 12.27 -8.23
C SER A 220 -12.97 11.93 -8.05
N LYS A 221 -12.54 11.57 -6.83
CA LYS A 221 -11.15 11.14 -6.55
C LYS A 221 -10.73 9.89 -7.33
N ARG A 222 -11.68 9.06 -7.78
CA ARG A 222 -11.42 7.83 -8.55
C ARG A 222 -11.52 8.04 -10.05
N GLY A 223 -11.88 9.24 -10.51
CA GLY A 223 -12.14 9.50 -11.93
C GLY A 223 -13.42 8.87 -12.47
N THR A 224 -14.28 8.27 -11.63
CA THR A 224 -15.58 7.71 -12.06
C THR A 224 -16.69 8.78 -12.16
N VAL A 225 -16.37 10.04 -11.80
CA VAL A 225 -17.27 11.18 -11.94
C VAL A 225 -16.65 12.16 -12.90
N GLY A 226 -17.36 12.48 -13.98
CA GLY A 226 -16.86 13.39 -14.99
C GLY A 226 -17.89 13.69 -16.08
N ILE A 227 -17.57 14.67 -16.91
CA ILE A 227 -18.42 15.11 -18.04
C ILE A 227 -18.08 14.31 -19.31
N ASN A 228 -16.81 13.91 -19.45
CA ASN A 228 -16.31 13.21 -20.63
C ASN A 228 -16.59 11.69 -20.57
N ILE A 229 -17.85 11.30 -20.77
CA ILE A 229 -18.30 9.90 -20.75
C ILE A 229 -17.51 8.96 -21.69
N PRO A 230 -17.25 9.28 -22.98
CA PRO A 230 -16.60 8.32 -23.87
C PRO A 230 -15.17 7.99 -23.43
N LYS A 231 -14.43 8.97 -22.90
CA LYS A 231 -13.07 8.78 -22.37
C LYS A 231 -13.09 7.93 -21.09
N MET A 232 -14.08 8.11 -20.23
CA MET A 232 -14.20 7.29 -19.02
C MET A 232 -14.59 5.86 -19.39
N LEU A 233 -15.52 5.67 -20.33
CA LEU A 233 -15.93 4.34 -20.78
C LEU A 233 -14.77 3.53 -21.35
N SER A 234 -13.91 4.12 -22.18
CA SER A 234 -12.74 3.40 -22.72
C SER A 234 -11.79 2.94 -21.62
N LEU A 235 -11.58 3.77 -20.59
CA LEU A 235 -10.74 3.45 -19.44
C LEU A 235 -11.36 2.35 -18.58
N PHE A 236 -12.63 2.45 -18.17
CA PHE A 236 -13.24 1.49 -17.25
C PHE A 236 -13.63 0.16 -17.90
N LYS A 237 -13.86 0.14 -19.22
CA LYS A 237 -14.21 -1.10 -19.94
C LYS A 237 -13.05 -2.11 -19.97
N THR A 238 -11.82 -1.62 -20.01
CA THR A 238 -10.57 -2.43 -20.02
C THR A 238 -9.74 -2.23 -18.75
N GLY A 239 -10.20 -1.34 -17.87
CA GLY A 239 -9.48 -0.93 -16.68
C GLY A 239 -9.47 -2.02 -15.64
N HIS A 240 -8.32 -2.18 -15.02
CA HIS A 240 -8.11 -3.07 -13.91
C HIS A 240 -8.16 -2.26 -12.61
N GLU A 241 -9.13 -2.54 -11.74
CA GLU A 241 -9.21 -1.87 -10.45
C GLU A 241 -8.39 -2.58 -9.38
N PHE A 242 -7.75 -1.79 -8.53
CA PHE A 242 -7.21 -2.27 -7.28
C PHE A 242 -7.48 -1.29 -6.15
N MET A 243 -7.53 -1.84 -4.94
CA MET A 243 -7.90 -1.12 -3.73
C MET A 243 -6.85 -1.36 -2.66
N VAL A 244 -6.59 -0.33 -1.87
CA VAL A 244 -5.92 -0.48 -0.59
C VAL A 244 -6.92 -1.03 0.43
N GLU A 245 -6.69 -2.26 0.87
CA GLU A 245 -7.44 -2.93 1.92
C GLU A 245 -7.11 -2.37 3.31
N ASP A 246 -7.82 -2.88 4.31
CA ASP A 246 -7.51 -2.59 5.70
C ASP A 246 -6.06 -3.04 6.00
N GLU A 247 -5.38 -2.32 6.89
CA GLU A 247 -3.95 -2.54 7.22
C GLU A 247 -2.92 -2.17 6.13
N CYS A 248 -3.32 -1.39 5.11
CA CYS A 248 -2.41 -0.87 4.07
C CYS A 248 -1.86 -1.95 3.13
N TYR A 249 -2.63 -3.01 2.90
CA TYR A 249 -2.32 -4.02 1.90
C TYR A 249 -3.01 -3.73 0.57
N VAL A 250 -2.35 -4.08 -0.53
CA VAL A 250 -2.95 -4.14 -1.86
C VAL A 250 -2.76 -5.55 -2.37
N ARG A 251 -3.88 -6.25 -2.57
CA ARG A 251 -3.90 -7.59 -3.16
C ARG A 251 -4.65 -7.54 -4.47
N THR A 252 -3.96 -7.86 -5.56
CA THR A 252 -4.55 -7.74 -6.90
C THR A 252 -4.01 -8.80 -7.85
N GLN A 253 -4.87 -9.32 -8.72
CA GLN A 253 -4.48 -10.23 -9.81
C GLN A 253 -3.89 -9.44 -10.98
N ILE A 254 -2.70 -9.80 -11.45
CA ILE A 254 -2.03 -9.02 -12.51
C ILE A 254 -1.89 -9.79 -13.83
N ALA A 255 -1.88 -11.12 -13.76
CA ALA A 255 -1.69 -11.96 -14.94
C ALA A 255 -2.23 -13.38 -14.72
N LEU A 256 -2.13 -14.19 -15.77
CA LEU A 256 -2.19 -15.65 -15.70
C LEU A 256 -0.77 -16.22 -15.85
N LEU A 257 -0.47 -17.36 -15.22
CA LEU A 257 0.86 -18.00 -15.29
C LEU A 257 1.26 -18.42 -16.71
N ASP A 258 0.27 -18.77 -17.54
CA ASP A 258 0.45 -19.12 -18.96
C ASP A 258 1.04 -17.97 -19.80
N MET A 259 0.86 -16.71 -19.37
CA MET A 259 1.38 -15.55 -20.10
C MET A 259 2.92 -15.56 -20.15
N PRO A 260 3.53 -15.00 -21.22
CA PRO A 260 4.99 -14.89 -21.27
C PRO A 260 5.48 -13.95 -20.17
N LYS A 261 6.67 -14.25 -19.65
CA LYS A 261 7.29 -13.55 -18.53
C LYS A 261 7.36 -12.04 -18.73
N GLU A 262 7.69 -11.60 -19.93
CA GLU A 262 7.81 -10.18 -20.29
C GLU A 262 6.49 -9.43 -20.11
N HIS A 263 5.36 -10.05 -20.48
CA HIS A 263 4.04 -9.44 -20.33
C HIS A 263 3.63 -9.33 -18.86
N ILE A 264 3.96 -10.33 -18.05
CA ILE A 264 3.73 -10.29 -16.60
C ILE A 264 4.52 -9.12 -15.99
N ILE A 265 5.80 -8.99 -16.34
CA ILE A 265 6.65 -7.88 -15.87
C ILE A 265 6.09 -6.53 -16.30
N ALA A 266 5.69 -6.36 -17.56
CA ALA A 266 5.12 -5.10 -18.06
C ALA A 266 3.82 -4.73 -17.32
N ASN A 267 2.92 -5.69 -17.09
CA ASN A 267 1.71 -5.44 -16.29
C ASN A 267 2.06 -5.01 -14.86
N MET A 268 3.03 -5.69 -14.22
CA MET A 268 3.50 -5.31 -12.89
C MET A 268 4.09 -3.91 -12.83
N GLN A 269 4.88 -3.52 -13.83
CA GLN A 269 5.45 -2.18 -13.94
C GLN A 269 4.36 -1.11 -13.94
N THR A 270 3.29 -1.31 -14.71
CA THR A 270 2.18 -0.35 -14.76
C THR A 270 1.46 -0.21 -13.42
N VAL A 271 1.17 -1.32 -12.73
CA VAL A 271 0.52 -1.29 -11.41
C VAL A 271 1.42 -0.63 -10.36
N LEU A 272 2.71 -0.99 -10.32
CA LEU A 272 3.66 -0.39 -9.36
C LEU A 272 3.89 1.09 -9.62
N ALA A 273 3.97 1.52 -10.89
CA ALA A 273 4.11 2.93 -11.26
C ALA A 273 2.88 3.74 -10.81
N ASP A 274 1.68 3.22 -11.00
CA ASP A 274 0.45 3.87 -10.56
C ASP A 274 0.36 3.98 -9.04
N ILE A 275 0.71 2.91 -8.31
CA ILE A 275 0.79 2.93 -6.84
C ILE A 275 1.80 3.99 -6.37
N CYS A 276 2.96 4.08 -7.01
CA CYS A 276 3.94 5.11 -6.70
C CYS A 276 3.48 6.52 -7.04
N SER A 277 2.55 6.71 -8.00
CA SER A 277 1.99 8.03 -8.31
C SER A 277 1.16 8.61 -7.16
N HIS A 278 0.55 7.74 -6.35
CA HIS A 278 -0.22 8.12 -5.17
C HIS A 278 0.65 8.44 -3.94
N ARG A 279 1.97 8.31 -4.06
CA ARG A 279 2.91 8.62 -2.98
C ARG A 279 2.97 10.14 -2.74
N PRO A 280 2.77 10.60 -1.49
CA PRO A 280 3.02 12.00 -1.15
C PRO A 280 4.52 12.32 -1.17
N ALA A 281 4.88 13.53 -1.61
CA ALA A 281 6.28 13.94 -1.83
C ALA A 281 7.19 13.81 -0.60
N ASP A 282 6.63 14.01 0.60
CA ASP A 282 7.37 14.01 1.88
C ASP A 282 7.69 12.59 2.39
N MET A 283 7.17 11.54 1.75
CA MET A 283 7.27 10.17 2.26
C MET A 283 8.46 9.43 1.66
N GLY A 284 9.16 8.65 2.47
CA GLY A 284 10.22 7.72 2.07
C GLY A 284 9.72 6.53 1.21
N PRO A 285 10.40 5.37 1.20
CA PRO A 285 9.98 4.23 0.38
C PRO A 285 8.52 3.86 0.66
N PHE A 286 7.69 3.90 -0.38
CA PHE A 286 6.24 3.72 -0.25
C PHE A 286 5.82 2.26 -0.11
N ILE A 287 6.56 1.35 -0.74
CA ILE A 287 6.32 -0.09 -0.69
C ILE A 287 7.28 -0.69 0.34
N GLU A 288 6.75 -1.23 1.45
CA GLU A 288 7.56 -1.89 2.48
C GLU A 288 7.88 -3.34 2.12
N ARG A 289 6.91 -4.03 1.51
CA ARG A 289 7.00 -5.45 1.19
C ARG A 289 6.25 -5.73 -0.09
N ALA A 290 6.87 -6.48 -0.98
CA ALA A 290 6.26 -6.95 -2.21
C ALA A 290 6.35 -8.48 -2.30
N ILE A 291 5.21 -9.12 -2.51
CA ILE A 291 5.07 -10.56 -2.60
C ILE A 291 4.32 -10.88 -3.88
N ILE A 292 4.78 -11.90 -4.59
CA ILE A 292 4.09 -12.49 -5.73
C ILE A 292 3.70 -13.92 -5.38
N ALA A 293 2.47 -14.30 -5.71
CA ALA A 293 1.94 -15.61 -5.39
C ALA A 293 0.98 -16.09 -6.49
N SER A 294 0.99 -17.40 -6.74
CA SER A 294 -0.10 -18.07 -7.45
C SER A 294 -1.16 -18.53 -6.43
N HIS A 295 -2.32 -19.01 -6.90
CA HIS A 295 -3.38 -19.52 -6.05
C HIS A 295 -2.95 -20.74 -5.21
N THR A 296 -2.12 -21.62 -5.78
CA THR A 296 -1.67 -22.85 -5.12
C THR A 296 -0.22 -22.78 -4.63
N SER A 297 0.63 -22.04 -5.35
CA SER A 297 2.07 -22.02 -5.10
C SER A 297 2.45 -21.13 -3.90
N GLU A 298 3.70 -21.28 -3.46
CA GLU A 298 4.21 -20.47 -2.37
C GLU A 298 4.33 -18.97 -2.70
N ALA A 299 4.17 -18.15 -1.67
CA ALA A 299 4.35 -16.71 -1.74
C ALA A 299 5.85 -16.33 -1.75
N LEU A 300 6.31 -15.74 -2.85
CA LEU A 300 7.70 -15.34 -3.05
C LEU A 300 7.87 -13.83 -2.82
N TRP A 301 8.90 -13.46 -2.06
CA TRP A 301 9.21 -12.06 -1.82
C TRP A 301 10.12 -11.57 -2.94
N PHE A 302 9.85 -10.39 -3.48
CA PHE A 302 10.67 -9.81 -4.53
C PHE A 302 11.03 -8.35 -4.25
N LYS A 303 12.13 -7.90 -4.87
CA LYS A 303 12.56 -6.49 -4.79
C LYS A 303 11.69 -5.63 -5.72
N SER A 304 10.97 -4.66 -5.17
CA SER A 304 10.14 -3.74 -5.97
C SER A 304 10.95 -2.71 -6.75
N GLU A 305 12.16 -2.38 -6.29
CA GLU A 305 13.05 -1.38 -6.90
C GLU A 305 13.53 -1.77 -8.31
N ASP A 306 13.66 -3.07 -8.57
CA ASP A 306 14.12 -3.58 -9.87
C ASP A 306 13.06 -3.39 -10.97
N VAL A 307 11.80 -3.23 -10.58
CA VAL A 307 10.65 -3.21 -11.48
C VAL A 307 10.27 -1.78 -11.85
N LEU A 308 10.38 -0.86 -10.90
CA LEU A 308 10.07 0.55 -11.15
C LEU A 308 10.99 1.09 -12.26
N PRO A 309 10.46 1.90 -13.20
CA PRO A 309 11.29 2.55 -14.19
C PRO A 309 12.33 3.37 -13.45
N LYS A 310 13.60 3.00 -13.57
CA LYS A 310 14.69 3.79 -13.01
C LYS A 310 14.57 5.17 -13.62
N PRO A 311 14.51 6.24 -12.80
CA PRO A 311 14.52 7.59 -13.35
C PRO A 311 15.73 7.65 -14.28
N ALA A 312 15.50 7.96 -15.57
CA ALA A 312 16.53 7.98 -16.57
C ALA A 312 17.71 8.74 -15.97
N GLU A 313 18.82 8.02 -15.73
CA GLU A 313 20.05 8.65 -15.30
C GLU A 313 20.27 9.77 -16.30
N LYS A 314 20.19 11.02 -15.84
CA LYS A 314 20.59 12.16 -16.65
C LYS A 314 22.02 11.80 -17.04
N LYS A 315 22.20 11.34 -18.28
CA LYS A 315 23.50 11.23 -18.90
C LYS A 315 24.07 12.62 -18.74
N LYS A 316 24.95 12.80 -17.76
CA LYS A 316 25.92 13.87 -17.79
C LYS A 316 26.63 13.63 -19.12
N GLN A 317 26.22 14.37 -20.14
CA GLN A 317 27.10 14.73 -21.22
C GLN A 317 28.16 15.58 -20.52
N GLU A 318 29.16 14.89 -19.95
CA GLU A 318 30.44 15.49 -19.67
C GLU A 318 31.05 15.80 -21.04
N GLU A 319 31.26 17.09 -21.23
CA GLU A 319 32.10 17.68 -22.25
C GLU A 319 33.47 17.00 -22.20
N GLU A 320 33.87 16.40 -23.32
CA GLU A 320 35.25 16.37 -23.84
C GLU A 320 35.19 16.46 -25.37
#